data_AF-A0A2Z2MFR9-F1
#
_entry.id   AF-A0A2Z2MFR9-F1
#
_cell.length_a   1.000
_cell.length_b   1.000
_cell.length_c   1.000
_cell.angle_alpha   90.00
_cell.angle_beta   90.00
_cell.angle_gamma   90.00
#
_symmetry.space_group_name_H-M   'P 1'
#
loop_
_entity.id
_entity.type
_entity.pdbx_description
1 polymer ?
#
loop_
_entity_poly.entity_id
_entity_poly.type
_entity_poly.pdbx_seq_one_letter_code
_entity_poly.pdbx_strand_id
1 'polypeptide(L)'
;MRKISFLMAFLITGYILGIWNFLVLPKYYINFGLKGFLISLIPMLIALFLIYSEAESTKRTRYLIYELFFKISRTPALIFVLIMFLLVILGITTYYSSYSLIYIFGIGAKYVPVIALGTILLSVILLLLAKGKTLEVISVLSVLFVLFAILSAIIIRNQAISAVTAPQAVHYMNNAVSAITSFDQPLSLKGVLYMLISVLVSFGLGAGVYYVVGSFTPEELDLKKVLAAVFVLQILLSFAAAFTVAYSLGAAYQGFGKAFHNPNIPAEESMKLYLGFQNLKEYATNSEKSPMASIEVFYSIPYVLKGNIANADRLIYLLMLSLYFAGLTTIIVLIEMGSQILSEVMQLGRSRSLTLVAILGLVLSATMVVSDIRTMFVVVPFSVGALVAAVEAYPLLSSELAHNRGAIGGVILLLFISGIVSLYFAFRAPGTPVKIGALLGLVLFVPVLMNSMLMKTRR
;
A
#
# COMPACT_ATOMS: atom_id res chain seq x y z
N MET A 1 -6.51 -8.89 -29.75
CA MET A 1 -5.28 -8.31 -29.18
C MET A 1 -5.56 -7.06 -28.33
N ARG A 2 -6.28 -6.04 -28.81
CA ARG A 2 -6.69 -4.85 -28.02
C ARG A 2 -7.29 -5.14 -26.62
N LYS A 3 -8.09 -6.21 -26.49
CA LYS A 3 -8.67 -6.64 -25.20
C LYS A 3 -7.60 -6.98 -24.15
N ILE A 4 -6.52 -7.66 -24.54
CA ILE A 4 -5.44 -8.08 -23.63
C ILE A 4 -4.64 -6.87 -23.16
N SER A 5 -4.34 -5.93 -24.06
CA SER A 5 -3.66 -4.67 -23.73
C SER A 5 -4.44 -3.85 -22.70
N PHE A 6 -5.77 -3.74 -22.88
CA PHE A 6 -6.64 -3.07 -21.91
C PHE A 6 -6.61 -3.77 -20.55
N LEU A 7 -6.76 -5.08 -20.53
CA LEU A 7 -6.76 -5.88 -19.30
C LEU A 7 -5.43 -5.83 -18.53
N MET A 8 -4.30 -5.80 -19.24
CA MET A 8 -2.97 -5.63 -18.62
C MET A 8 -2.81 -4.23 -18.00
N ALA A 9 -3.35 -3.19 -18.65
CA ALA A 9 -3.37 -1.84 -18.08
C ALA A 9 -4.13 -1.80 -16.74
N PHE A 10 -5.26 -2.51 -16.63
CA PHE A 10 -6.00 -2.64 -15.38
C PHE A 10 -5.27 -3.44 -14.32
N LEU A 11 -4.48 -4.46 -14.69
CA LEU A 11 -3.66 -5.19 -13.72
C LEU A 11 -2.59 -4.27 -13.11
N ILE A 12 -1.88 -3.51 -13.94
CA ILE A 12 -0.90 -2.51 -13.47
C ILE A 12 -1.59 -1.47 -12.59
N THR A 13 -2.75 -0.98 -13.04
CA THR A 13 -3.56 -0.02 -12.29
C THR A 13 -4.00 -0.56 -10.93
N GLY A 14 -4.56 -1.77 -10.88
CA GLY A 14 -5.06 -2.38 -9.64
C GLY A 14 -3.97 -2.80 -8.68
N TYR A 15 -2.74 -3.01 -9.16
CA TYR A 15 -1.57 -3.23 -8.31
C TYR A 15 -1.06 -1.92 -7.70
N ILE A 16 -0.86 -0.88 -8.52
CA ILE A 16 -0.39 0.43 -8.05
C ILE A 16 -1.45 1.09 -7.15
N LEU A 17 -2.72 1.01 -7.51
CA LEU A 17 -3.83 1.57 -6.75
C LEU A 17 -4.30 0.60 -5.66
N GLY A 18 -3.39 0.23 -4.76
CA GLY A 18 -3.70 -0.60 -3.59
C GLY A 18 -4.15 0.21 -2.36
N ILE A 19 -4.33 -0.51 -1.26
CA ILE A 19 -4.75 0.05 0.05
C ILE A 19 -3.84 1.18 0.56
N TRP A 20 -2.56 1.16 0.22
CA TRP A 20 -1.55 2.10 0.70
C TRP A 20 -1.86 3.55 0.32
N ASN A 21 -2.44 3.76 -0.87
CA ASN A 21 -2.83 5.07 -1.36
C ASN A 21 -3.91 5.73 -0.48
N PHE A 22 -4.74 4.92 0.17
CA PHE A 22 -5.82 5.38 1.04
C PHE A 22 -5.38 5.52 2.49
N LEU A 23 -4.49 4.66 2.94
CA LEU A 23 -4.14 4.56 4.35
C LEU A 23 -3.02 5.52 4.76
N VAL A 24 -2.14 5.90 3.82
CA VAL A 24 -0.86 6.54 4.17
C VAL A 24 -0.69 7.92 3.53
N LEU A 25 -0.90 8.06 2.22
CA LEU A 25 -0.73 9.33 1.51
C LEU A 25 -1.61 10.48 2.02
N PRO A 26 -2.89 10.26 2.41
CA PRO A 26 -3.78 11.34 2.81
C PRO A 26 -3.26 12.16 3.99
N LYS A 27 -2.51 11.51 4.88
CA LYS A 27 -1.88 12.15 6.03
C LYS A 27 -1.00 13.31 5.59
N TYR A 28 -0.12 13.07 4.63
CA TYR A 28 0.87 14.08 4.22
C TYR A 28 0.21 15.20 3.45
N TYR A 29 -0.87 14.92 2.72
CA TYR A 29 -1.62 15.95 2.03
C TYR A 29 -2.37 16.87 3.00
N ILE A 30 -2.86 16.34 4.13
CA ILE A 30 -3.44 17.18 5.18
C ILE A 30 -2.34 17.97 5.92
N ASN A 31 -1.24 17.31 6.32
CA ASN A 31 -0.22 17.93 7.16
C ASN A 31 0.70 18.92 6.43
N PHE A 32 0.93 18.73 5.13
CA PHE A 32 1.84 19.55 4.33
C PHE A 32 1.13 20.34 3.23
N GLY A 33 -0.18 20.16 3.07
CA GLY A 33 -0.98 20.83 2.06
C GLY A 33 -0.47 20.62 0.64
N LEU A 34 -0.63 21.66 -0.19
CA LEU A 34 -0.18 21.65 -1.58
C LEU A 34 1.34 21.57 -1.71
N LYS A 35 2.12 22.06 -0.73
CA LYS A 35 3.58 21.86 -0.70
C LYS A 35 3.93 20.38 -0.59
N GLY A 36 3.26 19.65 0.29
CA GLY A 36 3.41 18.20 0.43
C GLY A 36 3.11 17.47 -0.87
N PHE A 37 1.99 17.82 -1.51
CA PHE A 37 1.65 17.28 -2.82
C PHE A 37 2.76 17.53 -3.85
N LEU A 38 3.23 18.77 -4.02
CA LEU A 38 4.29 19.09 -4.98
C LEU A 38 5.59 18.32 -4.70
N ILE A 39 5.98 18.22 -3.43
CA ILE A 39 7.17 17.45 -3.04
C ILE A 39 6.96 15.96 -3.33
N SER A 40 5.76 15.43 -3.09
CA SER A 40 5.43 14.03 -3.36
C SER A 40 5.52 13.67 -4.85
N LEU A 41 5.37 14.63 -5.77
CA LEU A 41 5.52 14.37 -7.22
C LEU A 41 6.92 13.85 -7.56
N ILE A 42 7.96 14.26 -6.83
CA ILE A 42 9.34 13.81 -7.07
C ILE A 42 9.47 12.29 -6.89
N PRO A 43 9.17 11.71 -5.71
CA PRO A 43 9.22 10.26 -5.55
C PRO A 43 8.18 9.51 -6.40
N MET A 44 7.05 10.13 -6.75
CA MET A 44 6.10 9.52 -7.70
C MET A 44 6.73 9.38 -9.09
N LEU A 45 7.39 10.42 -9.59
CA LEU A 45 8.08 10.39 -10.88
C LEU A 45 9.25 9.41 -10.87
N ILE A 46 9.99 9.33 -9.76
CA ILE A 46 11.04 8.31 -9.56
C ILE A 46 10.43 6.90 -9.62
N ALA A 47 9.31 6.67 -8.93
CA ALA A 47 8.65 5.38 -8.96
C ALA A 47 8.17 5.01 -10.36
N LEU A 48 7.50 5.93 -11.07
CA LEU A 48 7.07 5.73 -12.46
C LEU A 48 8.24 5.42 -13.40
N PHE A 49 9.37 6.12 -13.22
CA PHE A 49 10.59 5.88 -14.00
C PHE A 49 11.13 4.47 -13.77
N LEU A 50 11.19 4.01 -12.51
CA LEU A 50 11.63 2.65 -12.17
C LEU A 50 10.67 1.61 -12.71
N ILE A 51 9.37 1.75 -12.46
CA ILE A 51 8.33 0.85 -12.96
C ILE A 51 8.42 0.69 -14.49
N TYR A 52 8.52 1.82 -15.20
CA TYR A 52 8.69 1.81 -16.65
C TYR A 52 9.96 1.06 -17.05
N SER A 53 11.08 1.34 -16.39
CA SER A 53 12.38 0.73 -16.72
C SER A 53 12.39 -0.78 -16.45
N GLU A 54 11.83 -1.23 -15.34
CA GLU A 54 11.71 -2.64 -14.97
C GLU A 54 10.81 -3.40 -15.96
N ALA A 55 9.60 -2.89 -16.20
CA ALA A 55 8.66 -3.54 -17.11
C ALA A 55 9.16 -3.53 -18.56
N GLU A 56 9.77 -2.44 -19.03
CA GLU A 56 10.30 -2.35 -20.39
C GLU A 56 11.52 -3.27 -20.59
N SER A 57 12.34 -3.47 -19.54
CA SER A 57 13.53 -4.33 -19.60
C SER A 57 13.18 -5.80 -19.93
N THR A 58 12.14 -6.34 -19.30
CA THR A 58 11.66 -7.71 -19.55
C THR A 58 10.71 -7.78 -20.73
N LYS A 59 9.95 -6.72 -21.02
CA LYS A 59 9.12 -6.64 -22.24
C LYS A 59 9.96 -6.72 -23.51
N ARG A 60 11.07 -5.98 -23.60
CA ARG A 60 11.94 -5.97 -24.80
C ARG A 60 12.73 -7.25 -24.97
N THR A 61 13.27 -7.76 -23.87
CA THR A 61 14.15 -8.93 -23.91
C THR A 61 13.39 -10.25 -23.96
N ARG A 62 12.11 -10.24 -23.57
CA ARG A 62 11.27 -11.43 -23.36
C ARG A 62 11.85 -12.40 -22.33
N TYR A 63 12.85 -11.98 -21.57
CA TYR A 63 13.40 -12.78 -20.48
C TYR A 63 12.41 -12.87 -19.34
N LEU A 64 12.32 -14.08 -18.78
CA LEU A 64 11.70 -14.29 -17.48
C LEU A 64 12.58 -13.66 -16.39
N ILE A 65 11.97 -13.36 -15.23
CA ILE A 65 12.69 -12.73 -14.13
C ILE A 65 13.88 -13.59 -13.67
N TYR A 66 13.73 -14.92 -13.63
CA TYR A 66 14.85 -15.81 -13.35
C TYR A 66 16.00 -15.62 -14.35
N GLU A 67 15.70 -15.54 -15.64
CA GLU A 67 16.74 -15.41 -16.67
C GLU A 67 17.45 -14.06 -16.60
N LEU A 68 16.70 -12.99 -16.36
CA LEU A 68 17.23 -11.64 -16.18
C LEU A 68 18.26 -11.60 -15.05
N PHE A 69 17.90 -12.16 -13.89
CA PHE A 69 18.73 -12.10 -12.68
C PHE A 69 19.91 -13.08 -12.71
N PHE A 70 19.76 -14.26 -13.34
CA PHE A 70 20.84 -15.24 -13.43
C PHE A 70 21.79 -15.01 -14.60
N LYS A 71 21.28 -14.66 -15.79
CA LYS A 71 22.10 -14.57 -17.01
C LYS A 71 22.66 -13.17 -17.24
N ILE A 72 21.83 -12.13 -17.10
CA ILE A 72 22.21 -10.76 -17.43
C ILE A 72 22.86 -10.06 -16.24
N SER A 73 22.10 -9.86 -15.16
CA SER A 73 22.61 -9.06 -14.03
C SER A 73 23.53 -9.84 -13.10
N ARG A 74 23.51 -11.18 -13.15
CA ARG A 74 24.31 -12.07 -12.29
C ARG A 74 24.08 -11.83 -10.80
N THR A 75 22.83 -11.56 -10.44
CA THR A 75 22.39 -11.28 -9.06
C THR A 75 21.23 -12.18 -8.61
N PRO A 76 21.34 -13.52 -8.74
CA PRO A 76 20.28 -14.45 -8.38
C PRO A 76 19.76 -14.32 -6.94
N ALA A 77 20.62 -13.89 -6.01
CA ALA A 77 20.25 -13.65 -4.62
C ALA A 77 19.10 -12.65 -4.45
N LEU A 78 19.01 -11.65 -5.34
CA LEU A 78 18.02 -10.58 -5.21
C LEU A 78 16.60 -11.11 -5.40
N ILE A 79 16.41 -12.18 -6.17
CA ILE A 79 15.10 -12.79 -6.33
C ILE A 79 14.51 -13.21 -4.97
N PHE A 80 15.35 -13.76 -4.07
CA PHE A 80 14.90 -14.14 -2.74
C PHE A 80 14.54 -12.93 -1.87
N VAL A 81 15.30 -11.83 -1.98
CA VAL A 81 14.95 -10.55 -1.31
C VAL A 81 13.57 -10.09 -1.76
N LEU A 82 13.32 -10.09 -3.06
CA LEU A 82 12.03 -9.67 -3.66
C LEU A 82 10.89 -10.60 -3.24
N ILE A 83 11.09 -11.93 -3.24
CA ILE A 83 10.07 -12.89 -2.77
C ILE A 83 9.77 -12.67 -1.28
N MET A 84 10.79 -12.54 -0.43
CA MET A 84 10.57 -12.36 1.01
C MET A 84 9.83 -11.05 1.29
N PHE A 85 10.20 -9.96 0.61
CA PHE A 85 9.49 -8.69 0.70
C PHE A 85 8.05 -8.80 0.18
N LEU A 86 7.84 -9.45 -0.96
CA LEU A 86 6.52 -9.75 -1.54
C LEU A 86 5.64 -10.48 -0.52
N LEU A 87 6.16 -11.49 0.17
CA LEU A 87 5.41 -12.24 1.18
C LEU A 87 5.00 -11.35 2.37
N VAL A 88 5.89 -10.45 2.81
CA VAL A 88 5.57 -9.47 3.86
C VAL A 88 4.44 -8.54 3.39
N ILE A 89 4.55 -7.95 2.19
CA ILE A 89 3.50 -7.09 1.64
C ILE A 89 2.18 -7.85 1.45
N LEU A 90 2.24 -9.11 1.01
CA LEU A 90 1.08 -9.97 0.85
C LEU A 90 0.38 -10.18 2.20
N GLY A 91 1.12 -10.60 3.24
CA GLY A 91 0.56 -10.81 4.57
C GLY A 91 -0.07 -9.54 5.16
N ILE A 92 0.60 -8.40 5.04
CA ILE A 92 0.08 -7.11 5.54
C ILE A 92 -1.18 -6.69 4.76
N THR A 93 -1.16 -6.79 3.43
CA THR A 93 -2.30 -6.43 2.59
C THR A 93 -3.49 -7.36 2.86
N THR A 94 -3.25 -8.66 3.03
CA THR A 94 -4.29 -9.62 3.41
C THR A 94 -4.89 -9.28 4.78
N TYR A 95 -4.06 -8.94 5.77
CA TYR A 95 -4.56 -8.56 7.10
C TYR A 95 -5.47 -7.33 7.02
N TYR A 96 -4.99 -6.23 6.44
CA TYR A 96 -5.74 -4.97 6.41
C TYR A 96 -6.94 -5.00 5.46
N SER A 97 -6.87 -5.76 4.36
CA SER A 97 -8.03 -6.02 3.52
C SER A 97 -9.10 -6.80 4.30
N SER A 98 -8.72 -7.85 5.01
CA SER A 98 -9.65 -8.63 5.85
C SER A 98 -10.21 -7.80 7.00
N TYR A 99 -9.40 -6.90 7.56
CA TYR A 99 -9.80 -6.00 8.63
C TYR A 99 -10.90 -5.01 8.21
N SER A 100 -11.01 -4.64 6.93
CA SER A 100 -12.12 -3.79 6.48
C SER A 100 -13.47 -4.52 6.55
N LEU A 101 -13.50 -5.82 6.28
CA LEU A 101 -14.71 -6.64 6.38
C LEU A 101 -15.19 -6.81 7.83
N ILE A 102 -14.30 -6.74 8.81
CA ILE A 102 -14.67 -6.76 10.24
C ILE A 102 -15.64 -5.62 10.57
N TYR A 103 -15.39 -4.41 10.05
CA TYR A 103 -16.26 -3.25 10.27
C TYR A 103 -17.59 -3.35 9.53
N ILE A 104 -17.60 -4.00 8.36
CA ILE A 104 -18.81 -4.27 7.60
C ILE A 104 -19.74 -5.24 8.35
N PHE A 105 -19.17 -6.34 8.87
CA PHE A 105 -19.96 -7.36 9.57
C PHE A 105 -20.18 -7.05 11.05
N GLY A 106 -19.53 -6.02 11.60
CA GLY A 106 -19.65 -5.63 13.01
C GLY A 106 -19.13 -6.70 13.98
N ILE A 107 -18.15 -7.51 13.55
CA ILE A 107 -17.58 -8.61 14.34
C ILE A 107 -16.26 -8.18 15.01
N GLY A 108 -15.73 -9.01 15.90
CA GLY A 108 -14.48 -8.71 16.62
C GLY A 108 -13.21 -9.00 15.80
N ALA A 109 -12.12 -8.29 16.08
CA ALA A 109 -10.81 -8.49 15.42
C ALA A 109 -10.25 -9.92 15.53
N LYS A 110 -10.71 -10.71 16.52
CA LYS A 110 -10.36 -12.13 16.66
C LYS A 110 -10.74 -12.99 15.44
N TYR A 111 -11.66 -12.52 14.60
CA TYR A 111 -12.10 -13.22 13.39
C TYR A 111 -11.28 -12.86 12.14
N VAL A 112 -10.31 -11.93 12.23
CA VAL A 112 -9.47 -11.55 11.09
C VAL A 112 -8.79 -12.75 10.41
N PRO A 113 -8.23 -13.77 11.12
CA PRO A 113 -7.62 -14.92 10.47
C PRO A 113 -8.59 -15.74 9.61
N VAL A 114 -9.84 -15.86 10.05
CA VAL A 114 -10.87 -16.61 9.32
C VAL A 114 -11.26 -15.86 8.05
N ILE A 115 -11.39 -14.54 8.14
CA ILE A 115 -11.64 -13.69 6.95
C ILE A 115 -10.43 -13.72 6.02
N ALA A 116 -9.21 -13.61 6.55
CA ALA A 116 -7.98 -13.70 5.77
C ALA A 116 -7.86 -15.02 5.02
N LEU A 117 -8.20 -16.14 5.66
CA LEU A 117 -8.32 -17.44 4.99
C LEU A 117 -9.33 -17.37 3.86
N GLY A 118 -10.53 -16.84 4.10
CA GLY A 118 -11.55 -16.65 3.07
C GLY A 118 -11.08 -15.79 1.90
N THR A 119 -10.39 -14.68 2.18
CA THR A 119 -9.84 -13.76 1.18
C THR A 119 -8.75 -14.43 0.34
N ILE A 120 -7.81 -15.14 0.97
CA ILE A 120 -6.77 -15.90 0.26
C ILE A 120 -7.38 -17.00 -0.58
N LEU A 121 -8.31 -17.79 -0.03
CA LEU A 121 -9.01 -18.84 -0.78
C LEU A 121 -9.76 -18.26 -1.97
N LEU A 122 -10.46 -17.14 -1.79
CA LEU A 122 -11.12 -16.43 -2.88
C LEU A 122 -10.10 -16.02 -3.96
N SER A 123 -8.97 -15.41 -3.59
CA SER A 123 -7.92 -15.05 -4.54
C SER A 123 -7.37 -16.26 -5.29
N VAL A 124 -7.07 -17.36 -4.60
CA VAL A 124 -6.58 -18.61 -5.20
C VAL A 124 -7.61 -19.21 -6.15
N ILE A 125 -8.88 -19.28 -5.73
CA ILE A 125 -9.99 -19.79 -6.56
C ILE A 125 -10.14 -18.94 -7.81
N LEU A 126 -10.09 -17.60 -7.69
CA LEU A 126 -10.14 -16.70 -8.84
C LEU A 126 -8.97 -16.93 -9.80
N LEU A 127 -7.75 -17.14 -9.28
CA LEU A 127 -6.58 -17.45 -10.10
C LEU A 127 -6.70 -18.80 -10.83
N LEU A 128 -7.23 -19.83 -10.16
CA LEU A 128 -7.36 -21.18 -10.72
C LEU A 128 -8.53 -21.30 -11.71
N LEU A 129 -9.71 -20.77 -11.35
CA LEU A 129 -10.92 -20.88 -12.17
C LEU A 129 -10.85 -20.01 -13.41
N ALA A 130 -10.20 -18.85 -13.33
CA ALA A 130 -10.33 -17.88 -14.39
C ALA A 130 -9.58 -18.29 -15.67
N LYS A 131 -8.66 -19.27 -15.66
CA LYS A 131 -7.97 -19.84 -16.86
C LYS A 131 -7.65 -18.81 -17.98
N GLY A 132 -7.23 -17.59 -17.62
CA GLY A 132 -6.97 -16.47 -18.54
C GLY A 132 -7.90 -15.24 -18.43
N LYS A 133 -9.08 -15.37 -17.79
CA LYS A 133 -10.00 -14.28 -17.45
C LYS A 133 -9.69 -13.57 -16.14
N THR A 134 -8.62 -13.94 -15.44
CA THR A 134 -8.23 -13.35 -14.15
C THR A 134 -8.12 -11.84 -14.27
N LEU A 135 -7.54 -11.38 -15.38
CA LEU A 135 -7.39 -9.96 -15.66
C LEU A 135 -8.73 -9.24 -15.77
N GLU A 136 -9.78 -9.89 -16.30
CA GLU A 136 -11.13 -9.30 -16.40
C GLU A 136 -11.71 -9.06 -15.00
N VAL A 137 -11.55 -10.03 -14.10
CA VAL A 137 -12.01 -9.92 -12.70
C VAL A 137 -11.26 -8.80 -11.98
N ILE A 138 -9.93 -8.76 -12.08
CA ILE A 138 -9.12 -7.68 -11.48
C ILE A 138 -9.55 -6.31 -12.01
N SER A 139 -9.84 -6.21 -13.32
CA SER A 139 -10.32 -4.97 -13.94
C SER A 139 -11.64 -4.51 -13.34
N VAL A 140 -12.63 -5.41 -13.23
CA VAL A 140 -13.94 -5.09 -12.64
C VAL A 140 -13.78 -4.66 -11.18
N LEU A 141 -13.01 -5.40 -10.38
CA LEU A 141 -12.76 -5.06 -8.98
C LEU A 141 -12.07 -3.70 -8.83
N SER A 142 -11.09 -3.39 -9.69
CA SER A 142 -10.39 -2.09 -9.70
C SER A 142 -11.33 -0.95 -10.02
N VAL A 143 -12.22 -1.11 -11.01
CA VAL A 143 -13.25 -0.11 -11.35
C VAL A 143 -14.21 0.10 -10.20
N LEU A 144 -14.72 -0.98 -9.59
CA LEU A 144 -15.62 -0.89 -8.44
C LEU A 144 -14.96 -0.19 -7.26
N PHE A 145 -13.69 -0.51 -6.98
CA PHE A 145 -12.90 0.16 -5.96
C PHE A 145 -12.81 1.67 -6.20
N VAL A 146 -12.38 2.09 -7.40
CA VAL A 146 -12.25 3.52 -7.76
C VAL A 146 -13.60 4.24 -7.58
N LEU A 147 -14.67 3.63 -8.07
CA LEU A 147 -16.02 4.18 -7.99
C LEU A 147 -16.47 4.30 -6.52
N PHE A 148 -16.29 3.26 -5.71
CA PHE A 148 -16.68 3.28 -4.29
C PHE A 148 -15.87 4.30 -3.49
N ALA A 149 -14.58 4.42 -3.77
CA ALA A 149 -13.72 5.42 -3.14
C ALA A 149 -14.22 6.85 -3.43
N ILE A 150 -14.45 7.20 -4.69
CA ILE A 150 -14.91 8.53 -5.08
C ILE A 150 -16.30 8.82 -4.51
N LEU A 151 -17.23 7.86 -4.62
CA LEU A 151 -18.57 8.01 -4.06
C LEU A 151 -18.53 8.18 -2.53
N SER A 152 -17.67 7.43 -1.82
CA SER A 152 -17.53 7.58 -0.37
C SER A 152 -17.06 8.99 0.02
N ALA A 153 -16.09 9.55 -0.71
CA ALA A 153 -15.58 10.90 -0.48
C ALA A 153 -16.64 11.99 -0.74
N ILE A 154 -17.49 11.81 -1.77
CA ILE A 154 -18.59 12.75 -2.06
C ILE A 154 -19.67 12.66 -0.99
N ILE A 155 -20.08 11.44 -0.61
CA ILE A 155 -21.14 11.21 0.37
C ILE A 155 -20.73 11.75 1.74
N ILE A 156 -19.50 11.44 2.20
CA ILE A 156 -19.03 11.90 3.50
C ILE A 156 -18.93 13.42 3.57
N ARG A 157 -18.49 14.08 2.49
CA ARG A 157 -18.49 15.54 2.40
C ARG A 157 -19.90 16.11 2.57
N ASN A 158 -20.85 15.64 1.78
CA ASN A 158 -22.21 16.17 1.79
C ASN A 158 -22.90 15.93 3.15
N GLN A 159 -22.63 14.78 3.76
CA GLN A 159 -23.12 14.46 5.09
C GLN A 159 -22.44 15.27 6.19
N ALA A 160 -21.12 15.46 6.14
CA ALA A 160 -20.39 16.25 7.14
C ALA A 160 -20.83 17.72 7.12
N ILE A 161 -20.97 18.32 5.93
CA ILE A 161 -21.40 19.72 5.78
C ILE A 161 -22.83 19.93 6.32
N SER A 162 -23.72 18.95 6.16
CA SER A 162 -25.11 19.06 6.63
C SER A 162 -25.30 18.68 8.09
N ALA A 163 -24.50 17.75 8.62
CA ALA A 163 -24.66 17.21 9.97
C ALA A 163 -23.79 17.92 11.02
N VAL A 164 -22.62 18.45 10.65
CA VAL A 164 -21.67 19.05 11.60
C VAL A 164 -22.03 20.51 11.84
N THR A 165 -22.57 20.80 13.03
CA THR A 165 -23.08 22.12 13.41
C THR A 165 -22.35 22.74 14.61
N ALA A 166 -21.70 21.92 15.46
CA ALA A 166 -21.00 22.44 16.63
C ALA A 166 -19.80 23.33 16.21
N PRO A 167 -19.64 24.55 16.78
CA PRO A 167 -18.60 25.49 16.34
C PRO A 167 -17.19 24.92 16.35
N GLN A 168 -16.81 24.18 17.41
CA GLN A 168 -15.49 23.54 17.48
C GLN A 168 -15.34 22.39 16.47
N ALA A 169 -16.41 21.64 16.19
CA ALA A 169 -16.39 20.57 15.19
C ALA A 169 -16.17 21.14 13.77
N VAL A 170 -16.88 22.22 13.46
CA VAL A 170 -16.73 22.98 12.21
C VAL A 170 -15.31 23.54 12.09
N HIS A 171 -14.76 24.08 13.17
CA HIS A 171 -13.38 24.58 13.19
C HIS A 171 -12.36 23.49 12.86
N TYR A 172 -12.42 22.32 13.53
CA TYR A 172 -11.51 21.21 13.22
C TYR A 172 -11.63 20.73 11.77
N MET A 173 -12.86 20.57 11.28
CA MET A 173 -13.13 20.16 9.90
C MET A 173 -12.57 21.18 8.90
N ASN A 174 -12.90 22.46 9.06
CA ASN A 174 -12.48 23.52 8.14
C ASN A 174 -10.97 23.71 8.14
N ASN A 175 -10.31 23.61 9.29
CA ASN A 175 -8.85 23.65 9.37
C ASN A 175 -8.21 22.48 8.61
N ALA A 176 -8.72 21.26 8.77
CA ALA A 176 -8.19 20.10 8.05
C ALA A 176 -8.42 20.21 6.54
N VAL A 177 -9.61 20.68 6.13
CA VAL A 177 -9.94 20.90 4.70
C VAL A 177 -9.09 22.01 4.10
N SER A 178 -8.94 23.15 4.79
CA SER A 178 -8.15 24.29 4.30
C SER A 178 -6.66 23.96 4.26
N ALA A 179 -6.16 23.12 5.18
CA ALA A 179 -4.78 22.65 5.17
C ALA A 179 -4.44 21.89 3.88
N ILE A 180 -5.34 21.02 3.39
CA ILE A 180 -5.14 20.26 2.13
C ILE A 180 -4.89 21.19 0.95
N THR A 181 -5.58 22.34 0.89
CA THR A 181 -5.51 23.30 -0.21
C THR A 181 -4.55 24.48 0.04
N SER A 182 -3.83 24.49 1.16
CA SER A 182 -2.95 25.60 1.55
C SER A 182 -1.48 25.34 1.20
N PHE A 183 -0.72 26.42 0.97
CA PHE A 183 0.74 26.41 0.84
C PHE A 183 1.47 26.80 2.14
N ASP A 184 0.75 27.01 3.24
CA ASP A 184 1.33 27.59 4.46
C ASP A 184 1.82 26.52 5.44
N GLN A 185 1.40 25.27 5.26
CA GLN A 185 1.71 24.18 6.18
C GLN A 185 3.23 23.93 6.33
N PRO A 186 3.76 23.75 7.55
CA PRO A 186 5.19 23.56 7.76
C PRO A 186 5.67 22.19 7.28
N LEU A 187 6.89 22.12 6.74
CA LEU A 187 7.52 20.86 6.34
C LEU A 187 8.46 20.38 7.46
N SER A 188 8.40 19.09 7.78
CA SER A 188 9.38 18.44 8.66
C SER A 188 10.21 17.46 7.85
N LEU A 189 11.54 17.42 8.08
CA LEU A 189 12.43 16.51 7.36
C LEU A 189 11.98 15.04 7.52
N LYS A 190 11.63 14.66 8.75
CA LYS A 190 11.15 13.31 9.08
C LYS A 190 9.85 12.98 8.38
N GLY A 191 8.88 13.89 8.34
CA GLY A 191 7.62 13.67 7.65
C GLY A 191 7.78 13.64 6.12
N VAL A 192 8.67 14.45 5.55
CA VAL A 192 9.01 14.40 4.11
C VAL A 192 9.65 13.07 3.74
N LEU A 193 10.57 12.56 4.57
CA LEU A 193 11.15 11.24 4.38
C LEU A 193 10.09 10.14 4.44
N TYR A 194 9.22 10.16 5.44
CA TYR A 194 8.14 9.17 5.52
C TYR A 194 7.16 9.28 4.34
N MET A 195 6.86 10.49 3.86
CA MET A 195 6.07 10.69 2.65
C MET A 195 6.76 10.06 1.44
N LEU A 196 8.06 10.27 1.26
CA LEU A 196 8.85 9.66 0.17
C LEU A 196 8.72 8.13 0.19
N ILE A 197 8.98 7.49 1.32
CA ILE A 197 8.88 6.03 1.44
C ILE A 197 7.45 5.57 1.21
N SER A 198 6.48 6.30 1.75
CA SER A 198 5.06 5.97 1.62
C SER A 198 4.64 6.00 0.15
N VAL A 199 5.16 6.94 -0.64
CA VAL A 199 4.93 6.99 -2.09
C VAL A 199 5.53 5.74 -2.74
N LEU A 200 6.79 5.40 -2.48
CA LEU A 200 7.43 4.22 -3.08
C LEU A 200 6.69 2.92 -2.76
N VAL A 201 6.30 2.72 -1.49
CA VAL A 201 5.52 1.57 -1.05
C VAL A 201 4.12 1.56 -1.68
N SER A 202 3.50 2.73 -1.82
CA SER A 202 2.18 2.85 -2.47
C SER A 202 2.23 2.48 -3.95
N PHE A 203 3.35 2.75 -4.62
CA PHE A 203 3.62 2.28 -5.97
C PHE A 203 4.04 0.81 -6.05
N GLY A 204 4.02 0.05 -4.95
CA GLY A 204 4.29 -1.39 -4.99
C GLY A 204 5.71 -1.76 -5.44
N LEU A 205 6.68 -0.86 -5.27
CA LEU A 205 8.09 -1.17 -5.50
C LEU A 205 8.63 -2.11 -4.41
N GLY A 206 9.58 -2.94 -4.78
CA GLY A 206 10.35 -3.85 -3.95
C GLY A 206 9.93 -5.31 -4.05
N ALA A 207 8.86 -5.63 -4.78
CA ALA A 207 8.29 -6.97 -4.86
C ALA A 207 8.66 -7.74 -6.14
N GLY A 208 9.37 -7.13 -7.08
CA GLY A 208 9.73 -7.71 -8.37
C GLY A 208 8.56 -7.81 -9.35
N VAL A 209 7.39 -7.29 -8.99
CA VAL A 209 6.15 -7.44 -9.76
C VAL A 209 6.28 -6.85 -11.17
N TYR A 210 6.97 -5.72 -11.32
CA TYR A 210 7.06 -5.05 -12.63
C TYR A 210 7.93 -5.78 -13.64
N TYR A 211 8.98 -6.47 -13.18
CA TYR A 211 9.75 -7.37 -14.05
C TYR A 211 8.88 -8.50 -14.60
N VAL A 212 8.06 -9.10 -13.74
CA VAL A 212 7.16 -10.18 -14.15
C VAL A 212 6.05 -9.65 -15.06
N VAL A 213 5.43 -8.53 -14.73
CA VAL A 213 4.40 -7.90 -15.58
C VAL A 213 4.97 -7.57 -16.97
N GLY A 214 6.21 -7.07 -17.04
CA GLY A 214 6.86 -6.75 -18.30
C GLY A 214 7.01 -7.97 -19.23
N SER A 215 7.37 -9.15 -18.71
CA SER A 215 7.55 -10.35 -19.53
C SER A 215 6.23 -10.82 -20.19
N PHE A 216 5.08 -10.57 -19.55
CA PHE A 216 3.75 -10.90 -20.09
C PHE A 216 3.08 -9.75 -20.85
N THR A 217 3.68 -8.56 -20.87
CA THR A 217 3.08 -7.39 -21.51
C THR A 217 3.14 -7.49 -23.04
N PRO A 218 2.02 -7.30 -23.77
CA PRO A 218 2.03 -7.24 -25.23
C PRO A 218 2.90 -6.09 -25.76
N GLU A 219 3.56 -6.30 -26.90
CA GLU A 219 4.42 -5.28 -27.52
C GLU A 219 3.67 -3.98 -27.82
N GLU A 220 2.41 -4.11 -28.27
CA GLU A 220 1.50 -3.00 -28.60
C GLU A 220 1.10 -2.12 -27.41
N LEU A 221 1.25 -2.61 -26.16
CA LEU A 221 0.84 -1.83 -24.99
C LEU A 221 1.84 -0.69 -24.72
N ASP A 222 1.35 0.54 -24.83
CA ASP A 222 2.11 1.73 -24.46
C ASP A 222 2.11 1.92 -22.94
N LEU A 223 3.15 1.39 -22.30
CA LEU A 223 3.35 1.49 -20.84
C LEU A 223 3.36 2.94 -20.36
N LYS A 224 3.85 3.90 -21.15
CA LYS A 224 3.90 5.31 -20.73
C LYS A 224 2.50 5.88 -20.56
N LYS A 225 1.59 5.57 -21.48
CA LYS A 225 0.18 6.00 -21.39
C LYS A 225 -0.54 5.37 -20.21
N VAL A 226 -0.32 4.07 -19.97
CA VAL A 226 -0.90 3.37 -18.81
C VAL A 226 -0.41 4.01 -17.52
N LEU A 227 0.91 4.18 -17.37
CA LEU A 227 1.51 4.78 -16.17
C LEU A 227 1.07 6.23 -15.95
N ALA A 228 0.92 7.03 -17.02
CA ALA A 228 0.38 8.37 -16.92
C ALA A 228 -1.08 8.40 -16.43
N ALA A 229 -1.93 7.48 -16.93
CA ALA A 229 -3.31 7.37 -16.46
C ALA A 229 -3.39 6.94 -14.99
N VAL A 230 -2.56 5.95 -14.59
CA VAL A 230 -2.47 5.50 -13.20
C VAL A 230 -2.01 6.62 -12.28
N PHE A 231 -1.01 7.39 -12.70
CA PHE A 231 -0.50 8.53 -11.94
C PHE A 231 -1.59 9.56 -11.65
N VAL A 232 -2.37 9.95 -12.66
CA VAL A 232 -3.51 10.87 -12.48
C VAL A 232 -4.55 10.27 -11.53
N LEU A 233 -4.90 9.01 -11.73
CA LEU A 233 -5.91 8.34 -10.89
C LEU A 233 -5.44 8.22 -9.43
N GLN A 234 -4.16 7.96 -9.19
CA GLN A 234 -3.57 7.90 -7.87
C GLN A 234 -3.64 9.25 -7.15
N ILE A 235 -3.35 10.35 -7.85
CA ILE A 235 -3.48 11.70 -7.30
C ILE A 235 -4.92 11.95 -6.89
N LEU A 236 -5.88 11.69 -7.78
CA LEU A 236 -7.31 11.89 -7.51
C LEU A 236 -7.79 11.08 -6.30
N LEU A 237 -7.42 9.81 -6.21
CA LEU A 237 -7.82 8.94 -5.09
C LEU A 237 -7.16 9.35 -3.78
N SER A 238 -5.89 9.79 -3.81
CA SER A 238 -5.18 10.26 -2.62
C SER A 238 -5.80 11.54 -2.05
N PHE A 239 -6.22 12.47 -2.91
CA PHE A 239 -6.99 13.65 -2.48
C PHE A 239 -8.39 13.27 -1.97
N ALA A 240 -9.10 12.36 -2.66
CA ALA A 240 -10.40 11.89 -2.21
C ALA A 240 -10.32 11.26 -0.80
N ALA A 241 -9.28 10.48 -0.54
CA ALA A 241 -9.02 9.91 0.78
C ALA A 241 -8.63 10.98 1.82
N ALA A 242 -7.86 12.02 1.43
CA ALA A 242 -7.55 13.16 2.30
C ALA A 242 -8.80 13.93 2.73
N PHE A 243 -9.69 14.23 1.78
CA PHE A 243 -10.97 14.86 2.11
C PHE A 243 -11.84 13.95 2.97
N THR A 244 -11.85 12.64 2.72
CA THR A 244 -12.60 11.68 3.55
C THR A 244 -12.16 11.76 5.02
N VAL A 245 -10.86 11.78 5.29
CA VAL A 245 -10.33 11.93 6.65
C VAL A 245 -10.68 13.31 7.23
N ALA A 246 -10.49 14.39 6.47
CA ALA A 246 -10.74 15.75 6.93
C ALA A 246 -12.22 15.98 7.30
N TYR A 247 -13.16 15.51 6.49
CA TYR A 247 -14.59 15.59 6.80
C TYR A 247 -14.99 14.66 7.95
N SER A 248 -14.32 13.51 8.11
CA SER A 248 -14.55 12.62 9.25
C SER A 248 -14.17 13.27 10.59
N LEU A 249 -13.17 14.17 10.61
CA LEU A 249 -12.69 14.81 11.84
C LEU A 249 -13.77 15.66 12.54
N GLY A 250 -14.55 16.43 11.77
CA GLY A 250 -15.65 17.22 12.31
C GLY A 250 -16.76 16.33 12.89
N ALA A 251 -17.15 15.31 12.14
CA ALA A 251 -18.11 14.32 12.61
C ALA A 251 -17.64 13.61 13.88
N ALA A 252 -16.34 13.33 13.99
CA ALA A 252 -15.74 12.72 15.16
C ALA A 252 -15.90 13.55 16.43
N TYR A 253 -15.52 14.82 16.34
CA TYR A 253 -15.63 15.73 17.48
C TYR A 253 -17.08 15.90 17.91
N GLN A 254 -17.99 16.09 16.93
CA GLN A 254 -19.41 16.24 17.24
C GLN A 254 -20.00 14.98 17.87
N GLY A 255 -19.61 13.81 17.40
CA GLY A 255 -20.05 12.53 17.96
C GLY A 255 -19.61 12.34 19.40
N PHE A 256 -18.33 12.58 19.67
CA PHE A 256 -17.80 12.63 21.03
C PHE A 256 -18.55 13.64 21.91
N GLY A 257 -18.75 14.86 21.41
CA GLY A 257 -19.47 15.91 22.14
C GLY A 257 -20.88 15.49 22.52
N LYS A 258 -21.64 14.88 21.60
CA LYS A 258 -22.99 14.37 21.88
C LYS A 258 -22.97 13.25 22.92
N ALA A 259 -22.01 12.33 22.83
CA ALA A 259 -21.90 11.21 23.75
C ALA A 259 -21.51 11.66 25.17
N PHE A 260 -20.57 12.59 25.28
CA PHE A 260 -20.10 13.11 26.56
C PHE A 260 -21.19 13.82 27.37
N HIS A 261 -22.12 14.52 26.69
CA HIS A 261 -23.22 15.22 27.35
C HIS A 261 -24.49 14.37 27.51
N ASN A 262 -24.51 13.13 27.01
CA ASN A 262 -25.67 12.25 27.12
C ASN A 262 -25.49 11.29 28.30
N PRO A 263 -26.26 11.44 29.39
CA PRO A 263 -26.14 10.58 30.57
C PRO A 263 -26.52 9.12 30.31
N ASN A 264 -27.20 8.83 29.19
CA ASN A 264 -27.61 7.48 28.81
C ASN A 264 -26.51 6.69 28.07
N ILE A 265 -25.40 7.34 27.69
CA ILE A 265 -24.30 6.67 27.01
C ILE A 265 -23.23 6.27 28.03
N PRO A 266 -22.79 5.01 28.08
CA PRO A 266 -21.75 4.57 28.99
C PRO A 266 -20.44 5.36 28.82
N ALA A 267 -19.77 5.67 29.94
CA ALA A 267 -18.51 6.42 29.93
C ALA A 267 -17.42 5.75 29.06
N GLU A 268 -17.43 4.41 28.97
CA GLU A 268 -16.52 3.64 28.12
C GLU A 268 -16.72 3.96 26.63
N GLU A 269 -17.96 4.08 26.18
CA GLU A 269 -18.29 4.40 24.78
C GLU A 269 -17.91 5.85 24.44
N SER A 270 -18.19 6.78 25.35
CA SER A 270 -17.76 8.18 25.22
C SER A 270 -16.23 8.32 25.18
N MET A 271 -15.51 7.56 26.01
CA MET A 271 -14.05 7.52 25.99
C MET A 271 -13.52 6.95 24.67
N LYS A 272 -14.16 5.90 24.14
CA LYS A 272 -13.76 5.31 22.86
C LYS A 272 -13.94 6.29 21.69
N LEU A 273 -15.02 7.07 21.67
CA LEU A 273 -15.23 8.15 20.70
C LEU A 273 -14.20 9.27 20.85
N TYR A 274 -13.86 9.65 22.08
CA TYR A 274 -12.80 10.62 22.37
C TYR A 274 -11.44 10.17 21.82
N LEU A 275 -11.05 8.92 22.09
CA LEU A 275 -9.81 8.34 21.57
C LEU A 275 -9.81 8.30 20.03
N GLY A 276 -10.94 7.96 19.41
CA GLY A 276 -11.12 8.02 17.95
C GLY A 276 -10.89 9.42 17.39
N PHE A 277 -11.47 10.44 18.03
CA PHE A 277 -11.24 11.84 17.67
C PHE A 277 -9.77 12.25 17.83
N GLN A 278 -9.13 11.94 18.97
CA GLN A 278 -7.73 12.30 19.20
C GLN A 278 -6.81 11.64 18.17
N ASN A 279 -7.07 10.38 17.83
CA ASN A 279 -6.34 9.67 16.79
C ASN A 279 -6.46 10.35 15.43
N LEU A 280 -7.66 10.75 15.02
CA LEU A 280 -7.90 11.49 13.77
C LEU A 280 -7.27 12.89 13.80
N LYS A 281 -7.33 13.58 14.94
CA LYS A 281 -6.71 14.88 15.13
C LYS A 281 -5.19 14.78 14.98
N GLU A 282 -4.55 13.84 15.68
CA GLU A 282 -3.12 13.60 15.56
C GLU A 282 -2.71 13.19 14.15
N TYR A 283 -3.55 12.41 13.44
CA TYR A 283 -3.31 12.09 12.03
C TYR A 283 -3.30 13.36 11.17
N ALA A 284 -4.19 14.32 11.44
CA ALA A 284 -4.32 15.56 10.68
C ALA A 284 -3.29 16.64 11.05
N THR A 285 -2.65 16.57 12.24
CA THR A 285 -1.77 17.64 12.71
C THR A 285 -0.32 17.22 12.99
N ASN A 286 -0.03 15.93 13.14
CA ASN A 286 1.31 15.43 13.44
C ASN A 286 1.96 14.76 12.22
N SER A 287 2.76 15.55 11.50
CA SER A 287 3.53 15.09 10.33
C SER A 287 4.62 14.06 10.66
N GLU A 288 5.11 14.02 11.90
CA GLU A 288 6.23 13.18 12.32
C GLU A 288 5.83 11.81 12.90
N LYS A 289 4.54 11.62 13.16
CA LYS A 289 3.99 10.32 13.60
C LYS A 289 4.28 9.28 12.50
N SER A 290 4.55 8.04 12.89
CA SER A 290 4.93 7.02 11.90
C SER A 290 3.77 6.71 10.92
N PRO A 291 4.06 6.31 9.67
CA PRO A 291 3.06 5.79 8.74
C PRO A 291 2.23 4.64 9.33
N MET A 292 2.86 3.81 10.17
CA MET A 292 2.28 2.62 10.77
C MET A 292 1.09 2.98 11.66
N ALA A 293 1.28 3.97 12.54
CA ALA A 293 0.22 4.43 13.43
C ALA A 293 -0.90 5.11 12.64
N SER A 294 -0.59 5.71 11.49
CA SER A 294 -1.55 6.38 10.61
C SER A 294 -2.50 5.40 9.91
N ILE A 295 -2.04 4.19 9.58
CA ILE A 295 -2.89 3.15 8.97
C ILE A 295 -4.07 2.80 9.88
N GLU A 296 -3.82 2.56 11.17
CA GLU A 296 -4.87 2.15 12.12
C GLU A 296 -5.92 3.24 12.33
N VAL A 297 -5.53 4.53 12.25
CA VAL A 297 -6.46 5.65 12.37
C VAL A 297 -7.51 5.64 11.26
N PHE A 298 -7.13 5.32 10.02
CA PHE A 298 -8.09 5.30 8.92
C PHE A 298 -9.19 4.26 9.16
N TYR A 299 -8.83 3.09 9.70
CA TYR A 299 -9.79 2.05 10.08
C TYR A 299 -10.66 2.41 11.29
N SER A 300 -10.33 3.48 12.03
CA SER A 300 -11.20 3.97 13.10
C SER A 300 -12.38 4.82 12.60
N ILE A 301 -12.31 5.32 11.35
CA ILE A 301 -13.33 6.21 10.76
C ILE A 301 -14.74 5.59 10.84
N PRO A 302 -15.00 4.32 10.46
CA PRO A 302 -16.33 3.73 10.60
C PRO A 302 -16.94 3.84 12.00
N TYR A 303 -16.15 3.61 13.04
CA TYR A 303 -16.61 3.68 14.43
C TYR A 303 -17.04 5.10 14.80
N VAL A 304 -16.29 6.07 14.31
CA VAL A 304 -16.50 7.49 14.54
C VAL A 304 -17.73 8.01 13.78
N LEU A 305 -18.04 7.46 12.61
CA LEU A 305 -19.20 7.86 11.81
C LEU A 305 -20.50 7.21 12.30
N LYS A 306 -20.42 5.99 12.83
CA LYS A 306 -21.59 5.21 13.28
C LYS A 306 -22.34 5.95 14.40
N GLY A 307 -23.63 6.21 14.18
CA GLY A 307 -24.49 6.94 15.14
C GLY A 307 -24.38 8.46 15.10
N ASN A 308 -23.38 9.02 14.41
CA ASN A 308 -23.12 10.47 14.39
C ASN A 308 -23.57 11.16 13.10
N ILE A 309 -23.76 10.38 12.03
CA ILE A 309 -24.16 10.86 10.72
C ILE A 309 -25.34 10.02 10.18
N ALA A 310 -26.29 10.66 9.51
CA ALA A 310 -27.37 9.98 8.80
C ALA A 310 -26.81 9.08 7.68
N ASN A 311 -27.34 7.86 7.54
CA ASN A 311 -26.87 6.86 6.57
C ASN A 311 -25.38 6.46 6.74
N ALA A 312 -24.86 6.51 7.97
CA ALA A 312 -23.49 6.10 8.28
C ALA A 312 -23.18 4.67 7.78
N ASP A 313 -24.13 3.74 7.88
CA ASP A 313 -23.93 2.36 7.43
C ASP A 313 -23.59 2.29 5.94
N ARG A 314 -24.34 2.99 5.08
CA ARG A 314 -24.08 3.03 3.63
C ARG A 314 -22.69 3.57 3.33
N LEU A 315 -22.27 4.61 4.04
CA LEU A 315 -20.94 5.20 3.90
C LEU A 315 -19.85 4.22 4.35
N ILE A 316 -20.05 3.53 5.48
CA ILE A 316 -19.14 2.50 6.01
C ILE A 316 -19.00 1.36 5.01
N TYR A 317 -20.10 0.85 4.44
CA TYR A 317 -20.06 -0.19 3.42
C TYR A 317 -19.23 0.25 2.21
N LEU A 318 -19.47 1.44 1.66
CA LEU A 318 -18.72 1.94 0.51
C LEU A 318 -17.23 2.12 0.81
N LEU A 319 -16.90 2.71 1.96
CA LEU A 319 -15.51 2.95 2.36
C LEU A 319 -14.75 1.64 2.64
N MET A 320 -15.35 0.71 3.36
CA MET A 320 -14.68 -0.54 3.74
C MET A 320 -14.64 -1.54 2.59
N LEU A 321 -15.65 -1.57 1.70
CA LEU A 321 -15.61 -2.38 0.48
C LEU A 321 -14.59 -1.83 -0.51
N SER A 322 -14.42 -0.50 -0.62
CA SER A 322 -13.37 0.06 -1.48
C SER A 322 -11.98 -0.38 -1.00
N LEU A 323 -11.70 -0.32 0.30
CA LEU A 323 -10.46 -0.85 0.88
C LEU A 323 -10.30 -2.36 0.67
N TYR A 324 -11.38 -3.13 0.85
CA TYR A 324 -11.36 -4.58 0.62
C TYR A 324 -10.99 -4.91 -0.82
N PHE A 325 -11.64 -4.26 -1.79
CA PHE A 325 -11.38 -4.50 -3.21
C PHE A 325 -10.00 -4.03 -3.64
N ALA A 326 -9.52 -2.88 -3.15
CA ALA A 326 -8.14 -2.44 -3.36
C ALA A 326 -7.12 -3.45 -2.84
N GLY A 327 -7.38 -4.02 -1.65
CA GLY A 327 -6.53 -5.07 -1.09
C GLY A 327 -6.61 -6.35 -1.90
N LEU A 328 -7.81 -6.78 -2.30
CA LEU A 328 -8.04 -8.01 -3.05
C LEU A 328 -7.35 -7.96 -4.43
N THR A 329 -7.39 -6.83 -5.14
CA THR A 329 -6.69 -6.67 -6.42
C THR A 329 -5.18 -6.80 -6.24
N THR A 330 -4.61 -6.17 -5.22
CA THR A 330 -3.18 -6.30 -4.90
C THR A 330 -2.82 -7.73 -4.48
N ILE A 331 -3.61 -8.39 -3.63
CA ILE A 331 -3.38 -9.76 -3.15
C ILE A 331 -3.34 -10.75 -4.33
N ILE A 332 -4.29 -10.66 -5.26
CA ILE A 332 -4.34 -11.53 -6.45
C ILE A 332 -3.06 -11.38 -7.27
N VAL A 333 -2.60 -10.14 -7.49
CA VAL A 333 -1.36 -9.87 -8.23
C VAL A 333 -0.14 -10.41 -7.47
N LEU A 334 -0.01 -10.14 -6.16
CA LEU A 334 1.12 -10.64 -5.37
C LEU A 334 1.19 -12.16 -5.35
N ILE A 335 0.05 -12.86 -5.24
CA ILE A 335 0.03 -14.34 -5.28
C ILE A 335 0.44 -14.86 -6.66
N GLU A 336 -0.09 -14.30 -7.75
CA GLU A 336 0.27 -14.76 -9.10
C GLU A 336 1.75 -14.49 -9.41
N MET A 337 2.24 -13.27 -9.13
CA MET A 337 3.62 -12.90 -9.40
C MET A 337 4.59 -13.68 -8.50
N GLY A 338 4.30 -13.78 -7.20
CA GLY A 338 5.09 -14.60 -6.28
C GLY A 338 5.11 -16.07 -6.71
N SER A 339 3.98 -16.60 -7.16
CA SER A 339 3.90 -17.97 -7.69
C SER A 339 4.75 -18.15 -8.95
N GLN A 340 4.75 -17.19 -9.87
CA GLN A 340 5.56 -17.26 -11.09
C GLN A 340 7.06 -17.22 -10.77
N ILE A 341 7.50 -16.25 -9.95
CA ILE A 341 8.90 -16.17 -9.52
C ILE A 341 9.33 -17.49 -8.84
N LEU A 342 8.50 -18.00 -7.92
CA LEU A 342 8.80 -19.22 -7.19
C LEU A 342 8.81 -20.47 -8.10
N SER A 343 7.87 -20.55 -9.05
CA SER A 343 7.80 -21.63 -10.03
C SER A 343 9.07 -21.69 -10.89
N GLU A 344 9.60 -20.54 -11.30
CA GLU A 344 10.84 -20.46 -12.07
C GLU A 344 12.08 -20.82 -11.23
N VAL A 345 12.20 -20.27 -10.03
CA VAL A 345 13.39 -20.46 -9.18
C VAL A 345 13.45 -21.87 -8.59
N MET A 346 12.33 -22.39 -8.10
CA MET A 346 12.26 -23.71 -7.44
C MET A 346 11.80 -24.83 -8.37
N GLN A 347 11.55 -24.54 -9.65
CA GLN A 347 11.03 -25.51 -10.64
C GLN A 347 9.74 -26.21 -10.18
N LEU A 348 8.90 -25.50 -9.41
CA LEU A 348 7.63 -26.02 -8.92
C LEU A 348 6.55 -25.88 -9.98
N GLY A 349 5.64 -26.86 -10.07
CA GLY A 349 4.44 -26.72 -10.88
C GLY A 349 3.54 -25.58 -10.36
N ARG A 350 2.83 -24.90 -11.27
CA ARG A 350 1.99 -23.71 -10.97
C ARG A 350 1.05 -23.87 -9.77
N SER A 351 0.37 -25.01 -9.64
CA SER A 351 -0.55 -25.24 -8.52
C SER A 351 0.16 -25.32 -7.18
N ARG A 352 1.37 -25.92 -7.14
CA ARG A 352 2.18 -26.03 -5.91
C ARG A 352 2.76 -24.67 -5.52
N SER A 353 3.29 -23.90 -6.47
CA SER A 353 3.84 -22.56 -6.20
C SER A 353 2.75 -21.60 -5.70
N LEU A 354 1.58 -21.61 -6.35
CA LEU A 354 0.43 -20.79 -5.95
C LEU A 354 -0.04 -21.15 -4.55
N THR A 355 -0.16 -22.44 -4.24
CA THR A 355 -0.53 -22.93 -2.91
C THR A 355 0.49 -22.52 -1.86
N LEU A 356 1.79 -22.63 -2.14
CA LEU A 356 2.85 -22.24 -1.20
C LEU A 356 2.78 -20.75 -0.85
N VAL A 357 2.70 -19.88 -1.87
CA VAL A 357 2.64 -18.43 -1.67
C VAL A 357 1.38 -18.04 -0.90
N ALA A 358 0.24 -18.64 -1.24
CA ALA A 358 -1.03 -18.42 -0.54
C ALA A 358 -0.96 -18.83 0.94
N ILE A 359 -0.40 -20.01 1.24
CA ILE A 359 -0.24 -20.49 2.63
C ILE A 359 0.69 -19.57 3.41
N LEU A 360 1.84 -19.17 2.84
CA LEU A 360 2.78 -18.28 3.50
C LEU A 360 2.15 -16.90 3.77
N GLY A 361 1.44 -16.34 2.78
CA GLY A 361 0.70 -15.08 2.96
C GLY A 361 -0.36 -15.17 4.05
N LEU A 362 -1.09 -16.29 4.12
CA LEU A 362 -2.08 -16.56 5.16
C LEU A 362 -1.44 -16.66 6.55
N VAL A 363 -0.35 -17.41 6.69
CA VAL A 363 0.35 -17.56 7.98
C VAL A 363 0.82 -16.20 8.49
N LEU A 364 1.46 -15.40 7.62
CA LEU A 364 1.89 -14.06 7.98
C LEU A 364 0.69 -13.20 8.40
N SER A 365 -0.38 -13.17 7.62
CA SER A 365 -1.60 -12.42 7.94
C SER A 365 -2.23 -12.85 9.28
N ALA A 366 -2.33 -14.15 9.55
CA ALA A 366 -2.92 -14.69 10.77
C ALA A 366 -2.13 -14.31 12.02
N THR A 367 -0.79 -14.30 11.94
CA THR A 367 0.07 -13.90 13.08
C THR A 367 -0.09 -12.43 13.47
N MET A 368 -0.50 -11.57 12.54
CA MET A 368 -0.72 -10.14 12.76
C MET A 368 -1.99 -9.82 13.59
N VAL A 369 -2.75 -10.83 14.07
CA VAL A 369 -3.77 -10.61 15.11
C VAL A 369 -3.13 -10.11 16.41
N VAL A 370 -1.90 -10.52 16.69
CA VAL A 370 -1.12 -10.02 17.83
C VAL A 370 -0.57 -8.63 17.48
N SER A 371 -0.92 -7.63 18.28
CA SER A 371 -0.62 -6.21 18.00
C SER A 371 0.87 -5.91 17.81
N ASP A 372 1.74 -6.54 18.61
CA ASP A 372 3.19 -6.35 18.50
C ASP A 372 3.74 -6.96 17.22
N ILE A 373 3.30 -8.18 16.87
CA ILE A 373 3.68 -8.85 15.62
C ILE A 373 3.19 -8.04 14.42
N ARG A 374 1.96 -7.53 14.47
CA ARG A 374 1.42 -6.61 13.45
C ARG A 374 2.34 -5.42 13.26
N THR A 375 2.72 -4.77 14.34
CA THR A 375 3.63 -3.62 14.29
C THR A 375 4.96 -4.02 13.66
N MET A 376 5.59 -5.13 14.09
CA MET A 376 6.85 -5.62 13.52
C MET A 376 6.78 -5.77 12.00
N PHE A 377 5.74 -6.40 11.45
CA PHE A 377 5.59 -6.58 10.01
C PHE A 377 5.29 -5.27 9.28
N VAL A 378 4.39 -4.43 9.81
CA VAL A 378 4.04 -3.15 9.17
C VAL A 378 5.22 -2.20 9.10
N VAL A 379 6.17 -2.27 10.04
CA VAL A 379 7.40 -1.46 10.01
C VAL A 379 8.28 -1.79 8.81
N VAL A 380 8.32 -3.03 8.36
CA VAL A 380 9.24 -3.51 7.31
C VAL A 380 9.19 -2.64 6.05
N PRO A 381 8.04 -2.45 5.37
CA PRO A 381 7.99 -1.62 4.16
C PRO A 381 8.41 -0.17 4.39
N PHE A 382 8.13 0.40 5.57
CA PHE A 382 8.47 1.79 5.87
C PHE A 382 9.89 2.00 6.41
N SER A 383 10.58 0.93 6.83
CA SER A 383 11.95 1.00 7.33
C SER A 383 12.97 0.65 6.26
N VAL A 384 12.69 -0.36 5.43
CA VAL A 384 13.62 -0.84 4.41
C VAL A 384 13.09 -0.76 2.99
N GLY A 385 11.83 -0.32 2.75
CA GLY A 385 11.24 -0.31 1.40
C GLY A 385 12.07 0.45 0.35
N ALA A 386 12.67 1.58 0.73
CA ALA A 386 13.57 2.31 -0.16
C ALA A 386 14.87 1.54 -0.47
N LEU A 387 15.42 0.78 0.50
CA LEU A 387 16.57 -0.10 0.26
C LEU A 387 16.19 -1.27 -0.65
N VAL A 388 15.02 -1.87 -0.45
CA VAL A 388 14.53 -2.96 -1.29
C VAL A 388 14.30 -2.48 -2.72
N ALA A 389 13.71 -1.30 -2.91
CA ALA A 389 13.56 -0.68 -4.23
C ALA A 389 14.92 -0.35 -4.88
N ALA A 390 15.92 0.10 -4.11
CA ALA A 390 17.27 0.31 -4.62
C ALA A 390 17.91 -1.01 -5.12
N VAL A 391 17.70 -2.09 -4.37
CA VAL A 391 18.16 -3.44 -4.72
C VAL A 391 17.40 -3.99 -5.94
N GLU A 392 16.10 -3.79 -6.01
CA GLU A 392 15.26 -4.18 -7.16
C GLU A 392 15.68 -3.47 -8.45
N ALA A 393 16.10 -2.20 -8.36
CA ALA A 393 16.56 -1.42 -9.50
C ALA A 393 18.01 -1.74 -9.92
N TYR A 394 18.79 -2.42 -9.08
CA TYR A 394 20.20 -2.72 -9.35
C TYR A 394 20.46 -3.45 -10.68
N PRO A 395 19.69 -4.49 -11.07
CA PRO A 395 19.85 -5.17 -12.37
C PRO A 395 19.79 -4.23 -13.58
N LEU A 396 19.06 -3.12 -13.48
CA LEU A 396 18.92 -2.14 -14.56
C LEU A 396 20.21 -1.39 -14.86
N LEU A 397 21.23 -1.45 -13.99
CA LEU A 397 22.56 -0.89 -14.28
C LEU A 397 23.36 -1.74 -15.28
N SER A 398 22.94 -2.99 -15.52
CA SER A 398 23.60 -3.86 -16.48
C SER A 398 23.61 -3.23 -17.88
N SER A 399 24.70 -3.47 -18.60
CA SER A 399 24.97 -2.77 -19.85
C SER A 399 23.95 -2.99 -20.94
N GLU A 400 23.27 -4.14 -20.87
CA GLU A 400 22.29 -4.61 -21.83
C GLU A 400 20.88 -4.04 -21.59
N LEU A 401 20.60 -3.55 -20.38
CA LEU A 401 19.26 -3.09 -19.98
C LEU A 401 19.17 -1.56 -19.85
N ALA A 402 20.27 -0.89 -19.52
CA ALA A 402 20.24 0.52 -19.17
C ALA A 402 20.11 1.45 -20.40
N HIS A 403 18.94 2.10 -20.56
CA HIS A 403 18.80 3.23 -21.48
C HIS A 403 19.51 4.51 -20.96
N ASN A 404 19.61 4.68 -19.64
CA ASN A 404 20.27 5.83 -19.00
C ASN A 404 20.91 5.44 -17.66
N ARG A 405 22.13 4.92 -17.71
CA ARG A 405 22.86 4.43 -16.51
C ARG A 405 23.05 5.50 -15.44
N GLY A 406 23.32 6.75 -15.85
CA GLY A 406 23.54 7.85 -14.92
C GLY A 406 22.29 8.16 -14.10
N ALA A 407 21.13 8.25 -14.76
CA ALA A 407 19.86 8.46 -14.07
C ALA A 407 19.51 7.29 -13.13
N ILE A 408 19.65 6.05 -13.59
CA ILE A 408 19.38 4.86 -12.77
C ILE A 408 20.31 4.83 -11.54
N GLY A 409 21.61 5.07 -11.73
CA GLY A 409 22.58 5.11 -10.64
C GLY A 409 22.29 6.21 -9.62
N GLY A 410 21.91 7.41 -10.09
CA GLY A 410 21.49 8.51 -9.22
C GLY A 410 20.24 8.18 -8.40
N VAL A 411 19.24 7.55 -9.02
CA VAL A 411 18.02 7.08 -8.34
C VAL A 411 18.35 6.03 -7.29
N ILE A 412 19.16 5.01 -7.62
CA ILE A 412 19.59 3.97 -6.69
C ILE A 412 20.30 4.58 -5.48
N LEU A 413 21.22 5.54 -5.70
CA LEU A 413 21.93 6.23 -4.62
C LEU A 413 20.97 7.00 -3.71
N LEU A 414 20.01 7.73 -4.29
CA LEU A 414 18.99 8.47 -3.52
C LEU A 414 18.11 7.52 -2.69
N LEU A 415 17.66 6.41 -3.28
CA LEU A 415 16.88 5.38 -2.59
C LEU A 415 17.67 4.72 -1.47
N PHE A 416 18.95 4.43 -1.71
CA PHE A 416 19.86 3.86 -0.73
C PHE A 416 20.03 4.80 0.47
N ILE A 417 20.37 6.08 0.24
CA ILE A 417 20.50 7.08 1.30
C ILE A 417 19.19 7.24 2.07
N SER A 418 18.07 7.37 1.36
CA SER A 418 16.74 7.50 1.98
C SER A 418 16.43 6.29 2.86
N GLY A 419 16.75 5.08 2.39
CA GLY A 419 16.57 3.83 3.12
C GLY A 419 17.41 3.74 4.40
N ILE A 420 18.69 4.13 4.35
CA ILE A 420 19.56 4.17 5.53
C ILE A 420 19.04 5.17 6.58
N VAL A 421 18.62 6.36 6.16
CA VAL A 421 18.04 7.36 7.07
C VAL A 421 16.73 6.87 7.68
N SER A 422 15.90 6.17 6.90
CA SER A 422 14.63 5.59 7.37
C SER A 422 14.86 4.53 8.44
N LEU A 423 15.83 3.66 8.20
CA LEU A 423 16.27 2.62 9.13
C LEU A 423 16.80 3.24 10.45
N TYR A 424 17.59 4.31 10.36
CA TYR A 424 18.06 5.06 11.52
C TYR A 424 16.91 5.57 12.39
N PHE A 425 15.87 6.16 11.78
CA PHE A 425 14.69 6.61 12.53
C PHE A 425 13.89 5.46 13.12
N ALA A 426 13.82 4.31 12.43
CA ALA A 426 13.16 3.12 12.96
C ALA A 426 13.87 2.57 14.21
N PHE A 427 15.20 2.53 14.23
CA PHE A 427 15.96 2.10 15.41
C PHE A 427 15.91 3.08 16.59
N ARG A 428 15.72 4.37 16.32
CA ARG A 428 15.51 5.40 17.36
C ARG A 428 14.07 5.52 17.84
N ALA A 429 13.13 4.79 17.25
CA ALA A 429 11.75 4.78 17.72
C ALA A 429 11.67 4.19 19.14
N PRO A 430 10.76 4.68 20.00
CA PRO A 430 10.66 4.22 21.39
C PRO A 430 10.15 2.77 21.51
N GLY A 431 9.32 2.29 20.57
CA GLY A 431 8.69 0.98 20.64
C GLY A 431 9.63 -0.18 20.27
N THR A 432 9.80 -1.15 21.17
CA THR A 432 10.53 -2.40 20.90
C THR A 432 10.02 -3.15 19.65
N PRO A 433 8.71 -3.28 19.42
CA PRO A 433 8.21 -3.91 18.19
C PRO A 433 8.66 -3.20 16.91
N VAL A 434 8.84 -1.88 16.94
CA VAL A 434 9.34 -1.10 15.79
C VAL A 434 10.80 -1.46 15.49
N LYS A 435 11.63 -1.56 16.53
CA LYS A 435 13.06 -1.94 16.38
C LYS A 435 13.21 -3.36 15.84
N ILE A 436 12.40 -4.29 16.35
CA ILE A 436 12.38 -5.69 15.87
C ILE A 436 11.91 -5.73 14.41
N GLY A 437 10.88 -4.96 14.04
CA GLY A 437 10.44 -4.85 12.65
C GLY A 437 11.52 -4.31 11.71
N ALA A 438 12.29 -3.31 12.14
CA ALA A 438 13.43 -2.81 11.38
C ALA A 438 14.53 -3.87 11.21
N LEU A 439 14.81 -4.65 12.26
CA LEU A 439 15.75 -5.76 12.22
C LEU A 439 15.27 -6.88 11.28
N LEU A 440 13.98 -7.22 11.33
CA LEU A 440 13.34 -8.15 10.40
C LEU A 440 13.47 -7.65 8.95
N GLY A 441 13.33 -6.35 8.72
CA GLY A 441 13.58 -5.73 7.42
C GLY A 441 15.02 -5.92 6.93
N LEU A 442 16.01 -5.84 7.82
CA LEU A 442 17.41 -6.13 7.48
C LEU A 442 17.65 -7.61 7.15
N VAL A 443 16.94 -8.53 7.82
CA VAL A 443 17.02 -9.98 7.53
C VAL A 443 16.63 -10.29 6.08
N LEU A 444 15.77 -9.47 5.46
CA LEU A 444 15.43 -9.63 4.03
C LEU A 444 16.64 -9.57 3.11
N PHE A 445 17.73 -8.92 3.51
CA PHE A 445 18.96 -8.76 2.70
C PHE A 445 19.99 -9.87 2.95
N VAL A 446 19.76 -10.80 3.88
CA VAL A 446 20.66 -11.95 4.10
C VAL A 446 20.98 -12.72 2.81
N PRO A 447 20.01 -12.98 1.90
CA PRO A 447 20.29 -13.65 0.64
C PRO A 447 21.37 -12.96 -0.20
N VAL A 448 21.47 -11.63 -0.14
CA VAL A 448 22.48 -10.85 -0.91
C VAL A 448 23.90 -11.32 -0.60
N LEU A 449 24.18 -11.70 0.66
CA LEU A 449 25.48 -12.22 1.09
C LEU A 449 25.82 -13.57 0.45
N MET A 450 24.82 -14.30 -0.03
CA MET A 450 24.98 -15.63 -0.64
C MET A 450 25.12 -15.56 -2.17
N ASN A 451 25.11 -14.37 -2.78
CA ASN A 451 25.12 -14.22 -4.25
C ASN A 451 26.31 -14.94 -4.90
N SER A 452 27.51 -14.84 -4.31
CA SER A 452 28.70 -15.52 -4.84
C SER A 452 28.60 -17.04 -4.77
N MET A 453 27.87 -17.60 -3.80
CA MET A 453 27.66 -19.05 -3.69
C MET A 453 26.72 -19.54 -4.79
N LEU A 454 25.63 -18.80 -5.05
CA LEU A 454 24.66 -19.11 -6.09
C LEU A 454 25.25 -19.03 -7.52
N MET A 455 26.28 -18.21 -7.70
CA MET A 455 27.00 -18.09 -8.99
C MET A 455 28.06 -19.17 -9.21
N LYS A 456 28.58 -19.81 -8.15
CA LYS A 456 29.70 -20.78 -8.24
C LYS A 456 29.30 -22.14 -8.83
N THR A 457 28.02 -22.50 -8.80
CA THR A 457 27.51 -23.83 -9.18
C THR A 457 27.49 -24.10 -10.70
N ARG A 458 28.11 -23.24 -11.52
CA ARG A 458 28.11 -23.31 -13.00
C ARG A 458 29.53 -23.26 -13.59
N ARG A 459 30.45 -24.08 -13.08
CA ARG A 459 31.65 -24.46 -13.81
C ARG A 459 31.59 -25.91 -14.22
#